data_AF-A0A962BL01-F1
#
_entry.id   AF-A0A962BL01-F1
#
_cell.length_a   1.000
_cell.length_b   1.000
_cell.length_c   1.000
_cell.angle_alpha   90.00
_cell.angle_beta   90.00
_cell.angle_gamma   90.00
#
_symmetry.space_group_name_H-M   'P 1'
#
loop_
_entity.id
_entity.type
_entity.pdbx_description
1 polymer ?
#
loop_
_entity_poly.entity_id
_entity_poly.type
_entity_poly.pdbx_seq_one_letter_code
_entity_poly.pdbx_strand_id
1 'polypeptide(L)'
;MERLLYRLSVSPHRDAFVLKGALLFQLWQEQTYRPTRDADFLGFGAPESTRIETVVRELCAMHQDDGLVFDDDSMRVEPIREGANYEGLRMQLRATLGRAQCWVQWDIGFGDAITPGPVEVELPTLIGELPAPSLRAYPRETVFAEKLEALVVLGMANSRMKDYFDLFNLIGEAQMHAGTLASAIAATFARRGTPIPADLPLGLTETFALDALKQGQWHAFLSRNRLQAPGLEEVVKEIARTVGPLWSGAASR
;
A
#
# COMPACT_ATOMS: atom_id res chain seq x y z
N MET A 1 2.56 1.63 -15.96
CA MET A 1 1.90 2.08 -14.71
C MET A 1 1.86 3.59 -14.61
N GLU A 2 3.01 4.27 -14.46
CA GLU A 2 3.09 5.75 -14.30
C GLU A 2 2.17 6.54 -15.24
N ARG A 3 2.17 6.22 -16.54
CA ARG A 3 1.37 6.95 -17.52
C ARG A 3 -0.14 6.69 -17.46
N LEU A 4 -0.56 5.56 -16.89
CA LEU A 4 -1.98 5.32 -16.56
C LEU A 4 -2.37 6.11 -15.31
N LEU A 5 -1.48 6.20 -14.31
CA LEU A 5 -1.66 7.04 -13.13
C LEU A 5 -1.76 8.52 -13.52
N TYR A 6 -0.95 8.97 -14.49
CA TYR A 6 -1.07 10.31 -15.04
C TYR A 6 -2.44 10.55 -15.68
N ARG A 7 -2.91 9.65 -16.56
CA ARG A 7 -4.25 9.75 -17.16
C ARG A 7 -5.35 9.81 -16.08
N LEU A 8 -5.25 8.99 -15.03
CA LEU A 8 -6.17 9.07 -13.88
C LEU A 8 -6.14 10.46 -13.23
N SER A 9 -4.96 11.02 -12.98
CA SER A 9 -4.78 12.30 -12.31
C SER A 9 -5.42 13.49 -13.03
N VAL A 10 -5.53 13.43 -14.36
CA VAL A 10 -6.14 14.49 -15.18
C VAL A 10 -7.55 14.13 -15.68
N SER A 11 -8.11 13.01 -15.20
CA SER A 11 -9.45 12.54 -15.58
C SER A 11 -10.54 13.00 -14.59
N PRO A 12 -11.82 12.97 -14.99
CA PRO A 12 -12.94 13.16 -14.07
C PRO A 12 -13.00 12.10 -12.94
N HIS A 13 -12.31 10.97 -13.10
CA HIS A 13 -12.31 9.86 -12.13
C HIS A 13 -11.28 10.02 -11.02
N ARG A 14 -10.44 11.06 -11.06
CA ARG A 14 -9.37 11.31 -10.08
C ARG A 14 -9.83 11.12 -8.64
N ASP A 15 -10.98 11.69 -8.29
CA ASP A 15 -11.47 11.70 -6.90
C ASP A 15 -12.20 10.40 -6.49
N ALA A 16 -12.45 9.50 -7.45
CA ALA A 16 -13.05 8.20 -7.19
C ALA A 16 -12.04 7.17 -6.67
N PHE A 17 -10.74 7.48 -6.70
CA PHE A 17 -9.67 6.58 -6.27
C PHE A 17 -8.65 7.31 -5.40
N VAL A 18 -8.14 6.61 -4.38
CA VAL A 18 -7.05 7.10 -3.52
C VAL A 18 -5.91 6.09 -3.57
N LEU A 19 -4.74 6.54 -4.00
CA LEU A 19 -3.55 5.70 -4.09
C LEU A 19 -3.15 5.21 -2.70
N LYS A 20 -2.85 3.91 -2.59
CA LYS A 20 -2.38 3.29 -1.36
C LYS A 20 -1.24 2.32 -1.64
N GLY A 21 -0.87 1.57 -0.60
CA GLY A 21 0.06 0.46 -0.73
C GLY A 21 1.48 0.91 -1.04
N ALA A 22 2.19 0.08 -1.78
CA ALA A 22 3.64 0.13 -1.81
C ALA A 22 4.16 1.34 -2.62
N LEU A 23 3.47 1.77 -3.68
CA LEU A 23 3.91 2.89 -4.53
C LEU A 23 4.20 4.19 -3.74
N LEU A 24 3.50 4.41 -2.63
CA LEU A 24 3.68 5.62 -1.81
C LEU A 24 5.07 5.75 -1.20
N PHE A 25 5.78 4.65 -1.01
CA PHE A 25 7.14 4.69 -0.46
C PHE A 25 8.16 5.31 -1.41
N GLN A 26 7.85 5.45 -2.71
CA GLN A 26 8.64 6.24 -3.66
C GLN A 26 8.69 7.73 -3.30
N LEU A 27 7.71 8.21 -2.52
CA LEU A 27 7.62 9.61 -2.08
C LEU A 27 8.40 9.88 -0.79
N TRP A 28 8.73 8.81 -0.06
CA TRP A 28 9.17 8.92 1.33
C TRP A 28 10.63 8.47 1.50
N GLN A 29 11.04 7.42 0.79
CA GLN A 29 12.37 6.85 0.92
C GLN A 29 13.35 7.41 -0.13
N GLU A 30 14.55 7.78 0.32
CA GLU A 30 15.68 8.17 -0.54
C GLU A 30 16.40 6.96 -1.18
N GLN A 31 16.27 5.77 -0.58
CA GLN A 31 16.85 4.55 -1.13
C GLN A 31 16.07 4.07 -2.35
N THR A 32 16.71 3.22 -3.17
CA THR A 32 16.10 2.62 -4.35
C THR A 32 14.87 1.82 -3.94
N TYR A 33 13.71 2.47 -4.00
CA TYR A 33 12.44 1.85 -3.71
C TYR A 33 12.27 0.63 -4.62
N ARG A 34 11.92 -0.51 -4.03
CA ARG A 34 11.74 -1.77 -4.75
C ARG A 34 10.71 -1.55 -5.88
N PRO A 35 11.03 -1.87 -7.15
CA PRO A 35 10.04 -1.76 -8.22
C PRO A 35 8.79 -2.56 -7.88
N THR A 36 7.65 -1.88 -7.74
CA THR A 36 6.32 -2.51 -7.67
C THR A 36 5.69 -2.47 -9.05
N ARG A 37 5.09 -3.58 -9.48
CA ARG A 37 4.47 -3.70 -10.82
C ARG A 37 3.01 -3.26 -10.80
N ASP A 38 2.49 -3.14 -9.59
CA ASP A 38 1.11 -3.05 -9.18
C ASP A 38 0.87 -1.65 -8.60
N ALA A 39 -0.32 -1.11 -8.80
CA ALA A 39 -0.78 0.05 -8.03
C ALA A 39 -2.01 -0.37 -7.22
N ASP A 40 -1.95 -0.11 -5.92
CA ASP A 40 -3.04 -0.35 -5.01
C ASP A 40 -3.85 0.93 -4.84
N PHE A 41 -5.17 0.81 -4.88
CA PHE A 41 -6.11 1.91 -4.67
C PHE A 41 -7.16 1.53 -3.65
N LEU A 42 -7.64 2.55 -2.93
CA LEU A 42 -8.97 2.54 -2.37
C LEU A 42 -9.92 3.15 -3.40
N GLY A 43 -10.95 2.40 -3.80
CA GLY A 43 -12.03 2.87 -4.65
C GLY A 43 -13.21 3.39 -3.83
N PHE A 44 -13.85 4.44 -4.33
CA PHE A 44 -15.16 4.91 -3.87
C PHE A 44 -16.26 4.53 -4.88
N GLY A 45 -17.49 4.40 -4.39
CA GLY A 45 -18.64 3.97 -5.20
C GLY A 45 -18.82 2.44 -5.24
N ALA A 46 -19.62 1.96 -6.19
CA ALA A 46 -19.95 0.54 -6.29
C ALA A 46 -18.73 -0.32 -6.68
N PRO A 47 -18.49 -1.46 -6.02
CA PRO A 47 -17.40 -2.39 -6.35
C PRO A 47 -17.77 -3.30 -7.52
N GLU A 48 -18.17 -2.70 -8.64
CA GLU A 48 -18.63 -3.42 -9.84
C GLU A 48 -17.54 -3.47 -10.91
N SER A 49 -17.23 -4.66 -11.43
CA SER A 49 -16.24 -4.83 -12.50
C SER A 49 -16.56 -3.98 -13.73
N THR A 50 -17.83 -3.89 -14.12
CA THR A 50 -18.30 -3.08 -15.25
C THR A 50 -17.95 -1.60 -15.09
N ARG A 51 -18.11 -1.05 -13.88
CA ARG A 51 -17.73 0.33 -13.59
C ARG A 51 -16.22 0.54 -13.74
N ILE A 52 -15.42 -0.37 -13.20
CA ILE A 52 -13.95 -0.30 -13.31
C ILE A 52 -13.51 -0.42 -14.78
N GLU A 53 -14.12 -1.32 -15.55
CA GLU A 53 -13.87 -1.44 -16.99
C GLU A 53 -14.18 -0.14 -17.72
N THR A 54 -15.34 0.49 -17.46
CA THR A 54 -15.70 1.79 -18.07
C THR A 54 -14.67 2.87 -17.74
N VAL A 55 -14.32 3.01 -16.45
CA VAL A 55 -13.30 3.98 -16.02
C VAL A 55 -11.99 3.76 -16.77
N VAL A 56 -11.47 2.53 -16.77
CA VAL A 56 -10.16 2.23 -17.37
C VAL A 56 -10.20 2.42 -18.88
N ARG A 57 -11.30 2.08 -19.55
CA ARG A 57 -11.51 2.36 -20.99
C ARG A 57 -11.44 3.85 -21.29
N GLU A 58 -12.13 4.67 -20.51
CA GLU A 58 -12.08 6.12 -20.66
C GLU A 58 -10.66 6.66 -20.46
N LEU A 59 -9.92 6.16 -19.47
CA LEU A 59 -8.52 6.53 -19.27
C LEU A 59 -7.66 6.12 -20.48
N CYS A 60 -7.81 4.90 -20.99
CA CYS A 60 -7.05 4.41 -22.14
C CYS A 60 -7.32 5.21 -23.42
N ALA A 61 -8.53 5.73 -23.58
CA ALA A 61 -8.91 6.59 -24.71
C ALA A 61 -8.29 8.00 -24.65
N MET A 62 -7.77 8.42 -23.49
CA MET A 62 -7.10 9.72 -23.35
C MET A 62 -5.76 9.70 -24.12
N HIS A 63 -5.71 10.48 -25.19
CA HIS A 63 -4.50 10.67 -25.97
C HIS A 63 -3.44 11.44 -25.15
N GLN A 64 -2.23 10.91 -25.10
CA GLN A 64 -1.05 11.55 -24.50
C GLN A 64 0.16 11.26 -25.40
N ASP A 65 1.08 12.22 -25.49
CA ASP A 65 2.32 12.05 -26.25
C ASP A 65 3.38 11.34 -25.40
N ASP A 66 3.08 10.10 -24.99
CA ASP A 66 3.95 9.25 -24.17
C ASP A 66 4.28 7.89 -24.79
N GLY A 67 3.89 7.70 -26.05
CA GLY A 67 4.21 6.51 -26.86
C GLY A 67 3.54 5.21 -26.40
N LEU A 68 2.71 5.24 -25.35
CA LEU A 68 1.98 4.08 -24.85
C LEU A 68 0.71 3.85 -25.62
N VAL A 69 0.52 2.60 -26.04
CA VAL A 69 -0.73 2.12 -26.63
C VAL A 69 -1.30 1.06 -25.70
N PHE A 70 -2.50 1.31 -25.18
CA PHE A 70 -3.23 0.36 -24.35
C PHE A 70 -4.08 -0.57 -25.22
N ASP A 71 -4.07 -1.85 -24.91
CA ASP A 71 -4.83 -2.87 -25.63
C ASP A 71 -6.11 -3.20 -24.86
N ASP A 72 -7.16 -2.44 -25.16
CA ASP A 72 -8.46 -2.52 -24.47
C ASP A 72 -9.08 -3.93 -24.49
N ASP A 73 -8.88 -4.69 -25.57
CA ASP A 73 -9.38 -6.07 -25.70
C ASP A 73 -8.71 -7.05 -24.73
N SER A 74 -7.54 -6.70 -24.20
CA SER A 74 -6.83 -7.50 -23.19
C SER A 74 -7.29 -7.26 -21.76
N MET A 75 -8.18 -6.29 -21.52
CA MET A 75 -8.60 -5.91 -20.18
C MET A 75 -9.33 -7.06 -19.47
N ARG A 76 -8.94 -7.28 -18.21
CA ARG A 76 -9.59 -8.24 -17.29
C ARG A 76 -9.82 -7.56 -15.96
N VAL A 77 -11.04 -7.65 -15.42
CA VAL A 77 -11.36 -7.19 -14.07
C VAL A 77 -11.97 -8.33 -13.27
N GLU A 78 -11.25 -8.79 -12.26
CA GLU A 78 -11.61 -9.99 -11.49
C GLU A 78 -11.66 -9.69 -9.99
N PRO A 79 -12.55 -10.34 -9.22
CA PRO A 79 -12.56 -10.20 -7.76
C PRO A 79 -11.27 -10.72 -7.12
N ILE A 80 -10.72 -9.96 -6.18
CA ILE A 80 -9.61 -10.38 -5.33
C ILE A 80 -10.20 -11.13 -4.13
N ARG A 81 -9.84 -12.41 -3.97
CA ARG A 81 -10.23 -13.20 -2.78
C ARG A 81 -9.06 -13.25 -1.80
N GLU A 82 -8.87 -12.20 -1.02
CA GLU A 82 -7.95 -12.20 0.14
C GLU A 82 -8.75 -12.09 1.45
N GLY A 83 -9.03 -13.22 2.09
CA GLY A 83 -9.64 -13.26 3.42
C GLY A 83 -11.12 -12.86 3.48
N ALA A 84 -11.75 -13.13 4.62
CA ALA A 84 -13.21 -13.22 4.77
C ALA A 84 -14.00 -11.90 4.63
N ASN A 85 -13.35 -10.73 4.55
CA ASN A 85 -14.04 -9.44 4.74
C ASN A 85 -13.73 -8.36 3.67
N TYR A 86 -13.02 -8.67 2.58
CA TYR A 86 -12.69 -7.65 1.56
C TYR A 86 -13.33 -7.92 0.21
N GLU A 87 -14.14 -6.97 -0.23
CA GLU A 87 -14.48 -6.80 -1.63
C GLU A 87 -13.35 -6.00 -2.29
N GLY A 88 -12.63 -6.66 -3.19
CA GLY A 88 -11.59 -6.02 -3.99
C GLY A 88 -11.67 -6.46 -5.44
N LEU A 89 -11.20 -5.62 -6.34
CA LEU A 89 -11.14 -5.90 -7.78
C LEU A 89 -9.70 -5.74 -8.26
N ARG A 90 -9.22 -6.68 -9.05
CA ARG A 90 -7.95 -6.60 -9.77
C ARG A 90 -8.25 -6.33 -11.24
N MET A 91 -7.82 -5.19 -11.73
CA MET A 91 -7.79 -4.88 -13.15
C MET A 91 -6.40 -5.19 -13.70
N GLN A 92 -6.35 -5.89 -14.82
CA GLN A 92 -5.14 -6.11 -15.60
C GLN A 92 -5.38 -5.73 -17.06
N LEU A 93 -4.37 -5.13 -17.67
CA LEU A 93 -4.41 -4.62 -19.03
C LEU A 93 -3.01 -4.67 -19.66
N ARG A 94 -2.93 -5.06 -20.93
CA ARG A 94 -1.69 -5.00 -21.71
C ARG A 94 -1.50 -3.61 -22.30
N ALA A 95 -0.26 -3.14 -22.34
CA ALA A 95 0.14 -1.96 -23.06
C ALA A 95 1.45 -2.18 -23.82
N THR A 96 1.68 -1.41 -24.87
CA THR A 96 2.92 -1.44 -25.65
C THR A 96 3.58 -0.07 -25.66
N LEU A 97 4.91 -0.06 -25.58
CA LEU A 97 5.76 1.11 -25.78
C LEU A 97 6.77 0.75 -26.89
N GLY A 98 6.51 1.23 -28.11
CA GLY A 98 7.23 0.76 -29.29
C GLY A 98 7.04 -0.75 -29.49
N ARG A 99 8.12 -1.53 -29.35
CA ARG A 99 8.09 -3.02 -29.43
C ARG A 99 7.99 -3.71 -28.07
N ALA A 100 8.15 -2.98 -26.97
CA ALA A 100 8.09 -3.55 -25.64
C ALA A 100 6.64 -3.78 -25.23
N GLN A 101 6.35 -4.97 -24.69
CA GLN A 101 5.06 -5.29 -24.07
C GLN A 101 5.17 -5.16 -22.56
N CYS A 102 4.17 -4.55 -21.94
CA CYS A 102 4.07 -4.42 -20.51
C CYS A 102 2.64 -4.74 -20.04
N TRP A 103 2.55 -5.23 -18.80
CA TRP A 103 1.29 -5.43 -18.12
C TRP A 103 1.11 -4.35 -17.06
N VAL A 104 -0.10 -3.83 -16.97
CA VAL A 104 -0.52 -2.88 -15.95
C VAL A 104 -1.51 -3.58 -15.04
N GLN A 105 -1.32 -3.47 -13.72
CA GLN A 105 -2.20 -4.06 -12.72
C GLN A 105 -2.66 -2.99 -11.71
N TRP A 106 -3.98 -2.84 -11.56
CA TRP A 106 -4.62 -2.02 -10.55
C TRP A 106 -5.41 -2.90 -9.59
N ASP A 107 -5.01 -2.91 -8.33
CA ASP A 107 -5.72 -3.58 -7.26
C ASP A 107 -6.54 -2.55 -6.49
N ILE A 108 -7.85 -2.74 -6.45
CA ILE A 108 -8.79 -1.77 -5.92
C ILE A 108 -9.50 -2.42 -4.74
N GLY A 109 -9.15 -1.99 -3.54
CA GLY A 109 -9.91 -2.32 -2.33
C GLY A 109 -11.05 -1.32 -2.11
N PHE A 110 -12.06 -1.72 -1.35
CA PHE A 110 -13.20 -0.88 -1.03
C PHE A 110 -13.43 -0.78 0.46
N GLY A 111 -13.82 0.42 0.89
CA GLY A 111 -14.34 0.66 2.22
C GLY A 111 -13.30 0.84 3.32
N ASP A 112 -11.99 0.86 3.09
CA ASP A 112 -11.03 1.20 4.15
C ASP A 112 -11.25 2.62 4.72
N ALA A 113 -10.91 2.81 5.99
CA ALA A 113 -10.90 4.12 6.63
C ALA A 113 -9.58 4.85 6.34
N ILE A 114 -9.64 6.16 6.13
CA ILE A 114 -8.46 7.00 5.87
C ILE A 114 -8.42 8.09 6.94
N THR A 115 -7.36 8.11 7.74
CA THR A 115 -7.21 9.04 8.85
C THR A 115 -5.82 9.66 8.81
N PRO A 116 -5.69 11.01 8.85
CA PRO A 116 -6.75 12.02 9.03
C PRO A 116 -7.64 12.26 7.80
N GLY A 117 -7.24 11.73 6.65
CA GLY A 117 -7.92 11.86 5.37
C GLY A 117 -6.90 11.76 4.23
N PRO A 118 -7.34 11.65 2.97
CA PRO A 118 -6.41 11.63 1.84
C PRO A 118 -5.59 12.91 1.73
N VAL A 119 -4.34 12.76 1.31
CA VAL A 119 -3.42 13.85 1.02
C VAL A 119 -3.15 13.92 -0.48
N GLU A 120 -2.89 15.11 -1.00
CA GLU A 120 -2.48 15.28 -2.40
C GLU A 120 -0.98 14.99 -2.53
N VAL A 121 -0.62 14.15 -3.49
CA VAL A 121 0.78 13.78 -3.78
C VAL A 121 1.07 13.88 -5.26
N GLU A 122 2.31 14.25 -5.57
CA GLU A 122 2.86 14.20 -6.92
C GLU A 122 3.87 13.06 -7.00
N LEU A 123 3.62 12.08 -7.87
CA LEU A 123 4.52 10.94 -8.05
C LEU A 123 5.71 11.32 -8.93
N PRO A 124 6.93 10.83 -8.61
CA PRO A 124 8.09 11.06 -9.45
C PRO A 124 7.91 10.42 -10.82
N THR A 125 8.49 11.06 -11.85
CA THR A 125 8.45 10.59 -13.23
C THR A 125 9.75 9.90 -13.63
N LEU A 126 9.65 8.79 -14.35
CA LEU A 126 10.79 8.11 -14.96
C LEU A 126 11.45 8.94 -16.07
N ILE A 127 10.67 9.75 -16.77
CA ILE A 127 11.13 10.65 -17.83
C ILE A 127 10.75 12.07 -17.42
N GLY A 128 11.74 12.89 -17.04
CA GLY A 128 11.51 14.21 -16.43
C GLY A 128 10.82 15.25 -17.32
N GLU A 129 10.71 15.00 -18.63
CA GLU A 129 9.98 15.86 -19.57
C GLU A 129 8.48 15.57 -19.59
N LEU A 130 8.05 14.42 -19.06
CA LEU A 130 6.65 14.07 -18.98
C LEU A 130 6.02 14.64 -17.71
N PRO A 131 4.75 15.05 -17.76
CA PRO A 131 4.06 15.58 -16.59
C PRO A 131 3.84 14.50 -15.53
N ALA A 132 4.01 14.90 -14.27
CA ALA A 132 3.90 14.04 -13.10
C ALA A 132 2.43 13.73 -12.75
N PRO A 133 2.11 12.49 -12.30
CA PRO A 133 0.78 12.18 -11.78
C PRO A 133 0.50 12.89 -10.45
N SER A 134 -0.59 13.68 -10.39
CA SER A 134 -1.08 14.30 -9.15
C SER A 134 -2.33 13.59 -8.62
N LEU A 135 -2.17 12.81 -7.55
CA LEU A 135 -3.21 11.92 -7.03
C LEU A 135 -3.51 12.18 -5.56
N ARG A 136 -4.72 11.85 -5.16
CA ARG A 136 -5.04 11.64 -3.74
C ARG A 136 -4.40 10.34 -3.29
N ALA A 137 -3.78 10.35 -2.12
CA ALA A 137 -3.08 9.21 -1.55
C ALA A 137 -3.36 9.03 -0.05
N TYR A 138 -3.06 7.84 0.44
CA TYR A 138 -3.07 7.59 1.88
C TYR A 138 -1.97 8.39 2.58
N PRO A 139 -2.28 9.01 3.74
CA PRO A 139 -1.26 9.55 4.61
C PRO A 139 -0.46 8.39 5.24
N ARG A 140 0.78 8.70 5.66
CA ARG A 140 1.71 7.72 6.27
C ARG A 140 1.06 6.97 7.43
N GLU A 141 0.27 7.67 8.25
CA GLU A 141 -0.42 7.10 9.41
C GLU A 141 -1.42 6.01 9.02
N THR A 142 -2.16 6.18 7.91
CA THR A 142 -3.10 5.16 7.43
C THR A 142 -2.34 3.96 6.87
N VAL A 143 -1.25 4.18 6.12
CA VAL A 143 -0.40 3.08 5.63
C VAL A 143 0.21 2.28 6.78
N PHE A 144 0.68 2.97 7.82
CA PHE A 144 1.19 2.34 9.03
C PHE A 144 0.11 1.51 9.72
N ALA A 145 -1.08 2.09 9.92
CA ALA A 145 -2.20 1.43 10.59
C ALA A 145 -2.64 0.15 9.87
N GLU A 146 -2.75 0.15 8.54
CA GLU A 146 -3.10 -1.05 7.77
C GLU A 146 -2.05 -2.16 7.88
N LYS A 147 -0.76 -1.81 7.82
CA LYS A 147 0.34 -2.77 7.96
C LYS A 147 0.40 -3.37 9.36
N LEU A 148 0.18 -2.53 10.37
CA LEU A 148 0.10 -2.96 11.76
C LEU A 148 -1.07 -3.92 11.98
N GLU A 149 -2.25 -3.58 11.45
CA GLU A 149 -3.43 -4.43 11.55
C GLU A 149 -3.20 -5.80 10.90
N ALA A 150 -2.61 -5.84 9.69
CA ALA A 150 -2.25 -7.09 9.03
C ALA A 150 -1.26 -7.93 9.85
N LEU A 151 -0.29 -7.29 10.51
CA LEU A 151 0.65 -7.96 11.40
C LEU A 151 -0.08 -8.62 12.58
N VAL A 152 -1.01 -7.89 13.20
CA VAL A 152 -1.82 -8.40 14.32
C VAL A 152 -2.65 -9.61 13.89
N VAL A 153 -3.33 -9.53 12.75
CA VAL A 153 -4.19 -10.61 12.25
C VAL A 153 -3.38 -11.85 11.88
N LEU A 154 -2.22 -11.68 11.22
CA LEU A 154 -1.45 -12.81 10.69
C LEU A 154 -0.58 -13.51 11.76
N GLY A 155 -0.13 -12.79 12.80
CA GLY A 155 0.67 -13.36 13.89
C GLY A 155 1.85 -14.22 13.40
N MET A 156 1.98 -15.45 13.92
CA MET A 156 3.05 -16.39 13.52
C MET A 156 2.92 -16.91 12.09
N ALA A 157 1.73 -16.86 11.48
CA ALA A 157 1.57 -17.22 10.06
C ALA A 157 2.12 -16.12 9.12
N ASN A 158 2.44 -14.94 9.66
CA ASN A 158 2.90 -13.81 8.85
C ASN A 158 4.24 -14.11 8.14
N SER A 159 4.21 -14.20 6.82
CA SER A 159 5.39 -14.32 5.95
C SER A 159 5.74 -13.01 5.23
N ARG A 160 4.96 -11.94 5.46
CA ARG A 160 5.08 -10.64 4.80
C ARG A 160 6.17 -9.80 5.47
N MET A 161 7.43 -10.25 5.38
CA MET A 161 8.60 -9.53 5.94
C MET A 161 8.72 -8.09 5.42
N LYS A 162 8.22 -7.83 4.21
CA LYS A 162 8.12 -6.48 3.65
C LYS A 162 7.36 -5.51 4.54
N ASP A 163 6.30 -5.97 5.24
CA ASP A 163 5.48 -5.09 6.06
C ASP A 163 6.24 -4.65 7.32
N TYR A 164 7.13 -5.49 7.87
CA TYR A 164 8.05 -5.09 8.96
C TYR A 164 9.08 -4.06 8.49
N PHE A 165 9.67 -4.27 7.31
CA PHE A 165 10.60 -3.32 6.70
C PHE A 165 9.94 -1.96 6.46
N ASP A 166 8.74 -1.99 5.87
CA ASP A 166 7.95 -0.80 5.58
C ASP A 166 7.57 -0.04 6.86
N LEU A 167 7.12 -0.73 7.91
CA LEU A 167 6.82 -0.13 9.22
C LEU A 167 8.06 0.51 9.85
N PHE A 168 9.20 -0.19 9.83
CA PHE A 168 10.46 0.33 10.37
C PHE A 168 10.90 1.63 9.67
N ASN A 169 10.82 1.67 8.33
CA ASN A 169 11.17 2.87 7.58
C ASN A 169 10.21 4.03 7.86
N LEU A 170 8.90 3.75 8.01
CA LEU A 170 7.93 4.79 8.38
C LEU A 170 8.23 5.41 9.75
N ILE A 171 8.75 4.63 10.70
CA ILE A 171 9.15 5.12 12.03
C ILE A 171 10.40 6.02 11.91
N GLY A 172 11.41 5.56 11.18
CA GLY A 172 12.71 6.25 11.08
C GLY A 172 12.64 7.64 10.45
N GLU A 173 11.62 7.93 9.63
CA GLU A 173 11.48 9.21 8.95
C GLU A 173 10.80 10.33 9.78
N ALA A 174 10.41 10.05 11.04
CA ALA A 174 9.96 11.03 12.05
C ALA A 174 8.83 12.02 11.64
N GLN A 175 7.99 11.66 10.67
CA GLN A 175 6.94 12.54 10.13
C GLN A 175 5.51 12.26 10.61
N MET A 176 5.30 11.27 11.50
CA MET A 176 3.96 10.92 11.99
C MET A 176 3.70 11.46 13.39
N HIS A 177 2.64 12.24 13.56
CA HIS A 177 2.24 12.74 14.87
C HIS A 177 1.55 11.64 15.67
N ALA A 178 2.00 11.36 16.90
CA ALA A 178 1.53 10.24 17.72
C ALA A 178 0.00 10.19 17.89
N GLY A 179 -0.65 11.35 18.12
CA GLY A 179 -2.11 11.42 18.26
C GLY A 179 -2.88 11.09 16.96
N THR A 180 -2.33 11.48 15.82
CA THR A 180 -2.90 11.17 14.50
C THR A 180 -2.72 9.70 14.19
N LEU A 181 -1.54 9.16 14.48
CA LEU A 181 -1.23 7.74 14.31
C LEU A 181 -2.14 6.85 15.17
N ALA A 182 -2.34 7.19 16.45
CA ALA A 182 -3.28 6.49 17.32
C ALA A 182 -4.71 6.48 16.74
N SER A 183 -5.15 7.63 16.23
CA SER A 183 -6.48 7.77 15.61
C SER A 183 -6.60 6.91 14.34
N ALA A 184 -5.56 6.87 13.51
CA ALA A 184 -5.53 6.03 12.32
C ALA A 184 -5.54 4.54 12.65
N ILE A 185 -4.76 4.12 13.65
CA ILE A 185 -4.78 2.74 14.14
C ILE A 185 -6.19 2.36 14.61
N ALA A 186 -6.82 3.19 15.46
CA ALA A 186 -8.16 2.92 15.96
C ALA A 186 -9.20 2.83 14.84
N ALA A 187 -9.20 3.79 13.90
CA ALA A 187 -10.12 3.82 12.78
C ALA A 187 -9.96 2.60 11.86
N THR A 188 -8.73 2.21 11.55
CA THR A 188 -8.44 1.04 10.71
C THR A 188 -8.88 -0.24 11.39
N PHE A 189 -8.49 -0.47 12.64
CA PHE A 189 -8.86 -1.69 13.38
C PHE A 189 -10.37 -1.83 13.52
N ALA A 190 -11.06 -0.74 13.91
CA ALA A 190 -12.52 -0.72 14.01
C ALA A 190 -13.19 -1.01 12.66
N ARG A 191 -12.70 -0.39 11.57
CA ARG A 191 -13.26 -0.60 10.24
C ARG A 191 -13.10 -2.03 9.74
N ARG A 192 -11.98 -2.68 10.08
CA ARG A 192 -11.65 -4.04 9.68
C ARG A 192 -12.25 -5.11 10.60
N GLY A 193 -12.87 -4.70 11.70
CA GLY A 193 -13.43 -5.60 12.71
C GLY A 193 -12.36 -6.33 13.53
N THR A 194 -11.13 -5.83 13.53
CA THR A 194 -10.01 -6.40 14.27
C THR A 194 -9.94 -5.72 15.64
N PRO A 195 -10.14 -6.44 16.75
CA PRO A 195 -10.02 -5.84 18.07
C PRO A 195 -8.57 -5.44 18.31
N ILE A 196 -8.39 -4.28 18.93
CA ILE A 196 -7.07 -3.83 19.39
C ILE A 196 -6.65 -4.74 20.56
N PRO A 197 -5.53 -5.47 20.47
CA PRO A 197 -5.07 -6.33 21.56
C PRO A 197 -4.75 -5.53 22.82
N ALA A 198 -5.06 -6.11 24.00
CA ALA A 198 -4.67 -5.52 25.28
C ALA A 198 -3.16 -5.65 25.55
N ASP A 199 -2.59 -6.78 25.10
CA ASP A 199 -1.16 -7.08 25.19
C ASP A 199 -0.48 -6.90 23.82
N LEU A 200 0.85 -6.81 23.83
CA LEU A 200 1.63 -6.71 22.60
C LEU A 200 1.35 -7.94 21.69
N PRO A 201 0.98 -7.74 20.42
CA PRO A 201 0.62 -8.84 19.54
C PRO A 201 1.82 -9.76 19.30
N LEU A 202 1.55 -11.06 19.12
CA LEU A 202 2.58 -12.10 18.99
C LEU A 202 3.65 -11.74 17.93
N GLY A 203 3.24 -11.16 16.80
CA GLY A 203 4.14 -10.73 15.73
C GLY A 203 5.11 -9.59 16.11
N LEU A 204 4.94 -8.97 17.27
CA LEU A 204 5.83 -7.94 17.83
C LEU A 204 6.58 -8.39 19.09
N THR A 205 6.54 -9.68 19.43
CA THR A 205 7.22 -10.22 20.60
C THR A 205 8.63 -10.72 20.27
N GLU A 206 9.46 -10.90 21.31
CA GLU A 206 10.76 -11.56 21.17
C GLU A 206 10.63 -12.99 20.65
N THR A 207 9.55 -13.71 21.01
CA THR A 207 9.28 -15.06 20.50
C THR A 207 9.19 -15.09 18.97
N PHE A 208 8.50 -14.12 18.36
CA PHE A 208 8.45 -14.00 16.90
C PHE A 208 9.80 -13.60 16.34
N ALA A 209 10.45 -12.62 16.98
CA ALA A 209 11.67 -12.03 16.44
C ALA A 209 12.87 -12.98 16.48
N LEU A 210 12.95 -13.87 17.47
CA LEU A 210 14.01 -14.87 17.62
C LEU A 210 13.72 -16.20 16.92
N ASP A 211 12.53 -16.36 16.34
CA ASP A 211 12.18 -17.58 15.62
C ASP A 211 13.10 -17.77 14.39
N ALA A 212 13.69 -18.96 14.28
CA ALA A 212 14.68 -19.26 13.25
C ALA A 212 14.10 -19.19 11.82
N LEU A 213 12.83 -19.55 11.65
CA LEU A 213 12.15 -19.45 10.35
C LEU A 213 11.92 -17.97 9.99
N LYS A 214 11.49 -17.13 10.94
CA LYS A 214 11.30 -15.68 10.72
C LYS A 214 12.60 -14.96 10.41
N GLN A 215 13.66 -15.28 11.13
CA GLN A 215 15.01 -14.80 10.84
C GLN A 215 15.44 -15.19 9.42
N GLY A 216 15.23 -16.46 9.02
CA GLY A 216 15.51 -16.91 7.65
C GLY A 216 14.70 -16.15 6.59
N GLN A 217 13.41 -15.92 6.85
CA GLN A 217 12.52 -15.15 5.96
C GLN A 217 12.99 -13.69 5.81
N TRP A 218 13.41 -13.05 6.91
CA TRP A 218 13.93 -11.68 6.91
C TRP A 218 15.19 -11.55 6.07
N HIS A 219 16.19 -12.40 6.32
CA HIS A 219 17.45 -12.39 5.56
C HIS A 219 17.22 -12.66 4.07
N ALA A 220 16.37 -13.63 3.73
CA ALA A 220 16.01 -13.93 2.34
C ALA A 220 15.31 -12.74 1.67
N PHE A 221 14.42 -12.05 2.40
CA PHE A 221 13.74 -10.85 1.91
C PHE A 221 14.73 -9.71 1.62
N LEU A 222 15.62 -9.37 2.57
CA LEU A 222 16.61 -8.32 2.38
C LEU A 222 17.56 -8.63 1.21
N SER A 223 18.09 -9.86 1.17
CA SER A 223 19.02 -10.30 0.13
C SER A 223 18.40 -10.25 -1.27
N ARG A 224 17.18 -10.80 -1.43
CA ARG A 224 16.49 -10.84 -2.72
C ARG A 224 16.21 -9.45 -3.29
N ASN A 225 15.98 -8.46 -2.42
CA ASN A 225 15.68 -7.09 -2.81
C ASN A 225 16.88 -6.15 -2.71
N ARG A 226 18.06 -6.64 -2.30
CA ARG A 226 19.30 -5.85 -2.09
C ARG A 226 19.11 -4.68 -1.13
N LEU A 227 18.33 -4.90 -0.07
CA LEU A 227 18.01 -3.90 0.94
C LEU A 227 18.98 -3.98 2.12
N GLN A 228 19.20 -2.85 2.78
CA GLN A 228 19.93 -2.77 4.03
C GLN A 228 18.97 -2.36 5.15
N ALA A 229 18.93 -3.15 6.21
CA ALA A 229 18.16 -2.87 7.42
C ALA A 229 18.81 -3.59 8.61
N PRO A 230 18.49 -3.19 9.84
CA PRO A 230 18.86 -3.95 11.03
C PRO A 230 18.34 -5.40 11.03
N GLY A 231 18.83 -6.18 12.00
CA GLY A 231 18.29 -7.52 12.24
C GLY A 231 16.81 -7.48 12.60
N LEU A 232 16.08 -8.57 12.32
CA LEU A 232 14.63 -8.64 12.57
C LEU A 232 14.28 -8.33 14.03
N GLU A 233 15.14 -8.72 14.96
CA GLU A 233 14.97 -8.44 16.39
C GLU A 233 14.91 -6.93 16.69
N GLU A 234 15.84 -6.16 16.13
CA GLU A 234 15.89 -4.72 16.32
C GLU A 234 14.69 -4.03 15.66
N VAL A 235 14.32 -4.46 14.46
CA VAL A 235 13.15 -3.97 13.73
C VAL A 235 11.87 -4.20 14.56
N VAL A 236 11.67 -5.42 15.07
CA VAL A 236 10.50 -5.76 15.89
C VAL A 236 10.48 -4.94 17.17
N LYS A 237 11.63 -4.79 17.85
CA LYS A 237 11.75 -3.99 19.07
C LYS A 237 11.41 -2.52 18.83
N GLU A 238 11.82 -1.94 17.71
CA GLU A 238 11.50 -0.55 17.35
C GLU A 238 10.00 -0.35 17.10
N ILE A 239 9.39 -1.25 16.34
CA ILE A 239 7.95 -1.21 16.07
C ILE A 239 7.18 -1.37 17.39
N ALA A 240 7.54 -2.34 18.22
CA ALA A 240 6.91 -2.56 19.52
C ALA A 240 7.01 -1.33 20.43
N ARG A 241 8.18 -0.67 20.48
CA ARG A 241 8.39 0.55 21.28
C ARG A 241 7.51 1.70 20.80
N THR A 242 7.38 1.86 19.49
CA THR A 242 6.57 2.93 18.88
C THR A 242 5.08 2.73 19.17
N VAL A 243 4.58 1.50 19.05
CA VAL A 243 3.14 1.22 19.13
C VAL A 243 2.66 0.95 20.56
N GLY A 244 3.52 0.45 21.45
CA GLY A 244 3.19 0.18 22.86
C GLY A 244 2.44 1.32 23.60
N PRO A 245 2.92 2.58 23.53
CA PRO A 245 2.23 3.72 24.12
C PRO A 245 0.86 4.03 23.47
N LEU A 246 0.68 3.71 22.19
CA LEU A 246 -0.56 3.95 21.45
C LEU A 246 -1.63 2.91 21.81
N TRP A 247 -1.22 1.67 22.12
CA TRP A 247 -2.10 0.59 22.56
C TRP A 247 -2.71 0.83 23.93
N SER A 248 -1.88 1.17 24.91
CA SER A 248 -2.33 1.45 26.29
C SER A 248 -3.32 2.62 26.38
N GLY A 249 -3.16 3.63 25.51
CA GLY A 249 -4.09 4.75 25.39
C GLY A 249 -5.42 4.43 24.68
N ALA A 250 -5.44 3.39 23.83
CA ALA A 250 -6.63 2.95 23.09
C ALA A 250 -7.46 1.92 23.88
N ALA A 251 -6.84 1.06 24.70
CA ALA A 251 -7.53 0.08 25.55
C ALA A 251 -8.23 0.70 26.78
N SER A 252 -7.92 1.97 27.08
CA SER A 252 -8.47 2.70 28.24
C SER A 252 -9.67 3.60 27.88
N ARG A 253 -10.23 3.50 26.67
CA ARG A 253 -11.42 4.22 26.21
C ARG A 253 -12.49 3.26 25.72
#